data_AF-A0A7C4CVW4-F1
#
_entry.id   AF-A0A7C4CVW4-F1
#
_cell.length_a   1.000
_cell.length_b   1.000
_cell.length_c   1.000
_cell.angle_alpha   90.00
_cell.angle_beta   90.00
_cell.angle_gamma   90.00
#
_symmetry.space_group_name_H-M   'P 1'
#
loop_
_entity.id
_entity.type
_entity.pdbx_description
1 polymer ?
#
loop_
_entity_poly.entity_id
_entity_poly.type
_entity_poly.pdbx_seq_one_letter_code
_entity_poly.pdbx_strand_id
1 'polypeptide(L)'
;MKISVRGIYSTALIRLLLDEGFRIVKPTKSQKERFGLEEVFTEPEVLITDSEDRHFIDIRGSREQLERLIEVLKNVFEDAIIVWRKLDQAFSHVRVGFPVDSKKKLDEFRARVTYTVPWHHYCRAGGEVLSNMVSFAEDLVEKGIVPPEEMNRMFEEQVKQLTPRLGSKVKIVHVKLDGRRIVLGIGKVVWRSDDEIKILRRIMSQGVYDGLGIPKQIGDTAVTYARRLEWWMKTSYYDFSGNLKGVYYNINLPIAFYPDQIHYFDLELDVVALPNSEPKIIELELLEKAVNNGIVNGKIMEEAIKVAEKIICTKP
;
A
#
# COMPACT_ATOMS: atom_id res chain seq x y z
N MET A 1 -20.41 17.14 11.77
CA MET A 1 -19.47 16.10 12.24
C MET A 1 -18.11 16.74 12.50
N LYS A 2 -17.67 16.68 13.75
CA LYS A 2 -16.40 17.19 14.28
C LYS A 2 -15.33 16.11 14.22
N ILE A 3 -14.24 16.37 13.52
CA ILE A 3 -13.21 15.36 13.24
C ILE A 3 -11.86 15.84 13.79
N SER A 4 -11.17 14.94 14.48
CA SER A 4 -9.75 15.13 14.84
C SER A 4 -8.89 14.22 13.96
N VAL A 5 -7.84 14.77 13.38
CA VAL A 5 -6.93 14.04 12.48
C VAL A 5 -5.49 14.17 12.96
N ARG A 6 -4.79 13.04 13.01
CA ARG A 6 -3.38 12.92 13.36
C ARG A 6 -2.66 12.02 12.36
N GLY A 7 -1.33 12.05 12.40
CA GLY A 7 -0.49 11.20 11.58
C GLY A 7 0.01 11.85 10.30
N ILE A 8 0.76 11.06 9.54
CA ILE A 8 1.43 11.50 8.31
C ILE A 8 0.46 11.97 7.24
N TYR A 9 -0.77 11.46 7.23
CA TYR A 9 -1.83 11.79 6.26
C TYR A 9 -2.64 13.03 6.64
N SER A 10 -2.39 13.61 7.82
CA SER A 10 -3.33 14.55 8.44
C SER A 10 -3.56 15.83 7.64
N THR A 11 -2.53 16.41 7.01
CA THR A 11 -2.69 17.64 6.22
C THR A 11 -3.53 17.39 4.97
N ALA A 12 -3.27 16.30 4.23
CA ALA A 12 -4.06 15.92 3.07
C ALA A 12 -5.52 15.66 3.42
N LEU A 13 -5.75 14.84 4.46
CA LEU A 13 -7.09 14.48 4.91
C LEU A 13 -7.84 15.71 5.43
N ILE A 14 -7.21 16.61 6.17
CA ILE A 14 -7.87 17.84 6.61
C ILE A 14 -8.32 18.69 5.43
N ARG A 15 -7.50 18.84 4.37
CA ARG A 15 -7.92 19.57 3.17
C ARG A 15 -9.17 18.95 2.56
N LEU A 16 -9.17 17.64 2.33
CA LEU A 16 -10.32 16.92 1.81
C LEU A 16 -11.55 17.09 2.70
N LEU A 17 -11.39 16.94 4.01
CA LEU A 17 -12.51 17.02 4.94
C LEU A 17 -13.11 18.43 5.01
N LEU A 18 -12.30 19.48 4.88
CA LEU A 18 -12.78 20.86 4.79
C LEU A 18 -13.53 21.11 3.47
N ASP A 19 -13.07 20.53 2.34
CA ASP A 19 -13.77 20.61 1.04
C ASP A 19 -15.20 20.03 1.14
N GLU A 20 -15.37 18.99 1.94
CA GLU A 20 -16.65 18.30 2.18
C GLU A 20 -17.48 18.90 3.33
N GLY A 21 -17.06 20.07 3.86
CA GLY A 21 -17.80 20.80 4.88
C GLY A 21 -17.74 20.20 6.29
N PHE A 22 -16.78 19.30 6.57
CA PHE A 22 -16.57 18.79 7.92
C PHE A 22 -15.81 19.81 8.79
N ARG A 23 -16.04 19.74 10.11
CA ARG A 23 -15.40 20.64 11.07
C ARG A 23 -14.20 19.97 11.71
N ILE A 24 -13.03 20.58 11.62
CA ILE A 24 -11.82 20.09 12.30
C ILE A 24 -11.78 20.62 13.73
N VAL A 25 -11.50 19.73 14.69
CA VAL A 25 -11.37 20.06 16.12
C VAL A 25 -10.07 19.51 16.68
N LYS A 26 -9.60 20.10 17.77
CA LYS A 26 -8.30 19.80 18.38
C LYS A 26 -7.15 19.80 17.34
N PRO A 27 -6.99 20.82 16.47
CA PRO A 27 -5.89 20.85 15.51
C PRO A 27 -4.52 20.97 16.21
N THR A 28 -3.46 20.40 15.64
CA THR A 28 -2.08 20.67 16.08
C THR A 28 -1.67 22.10 15.74
N LYS A 29 -0.57 22.59 16.32
CA LYS A 29 -0.01 23.92 15.98
C LYS A 29 0.20 24.08 14.47
N SER A 30 0.85 23.11 13.83
CA SER A 30 1.08 23.13 12.38
C SER A 30 -0.21 23.09 11.55
N GLN A 31 -1.25 22.39 12.02
CA GLN A 31 -2.56 22.39 11.37
C GLN A 31 -3.25 23.75 11.51
N LYS A 32 -3.16 24.41 12.67
CA LYS A 32 -3.69 25.76 12.87
C LYS A 32 -3.04 26.76 11.90
N GLU A 33 -1.71 26.74 11.82
CA GLU A 33 -0.93 27.62 10.95
C GLU A 33 -1.27 27.42 9.46
N ARG A 34 -1.35 26.16 9.00
CA ARG A 34 -1.59 25.83 7.59
C ARG A 34 -3.01 26.16 7.11
N PHE A 35 -4.00 26.02 7.98
CA PHE A 35 -5.41 26.10 7.59
C PHE A 35 -6.14 27.31 8.18
N GLY A 36 -5.46 28.15 8.99
CA GLY A 36 -6.10 29.26 9.70
C GLY A 36 -7.19 28.79 10.67
N LEU A 37 -7.03 27.60 11.27
CA LEU A 37 -8.04 27.02 12.15
C LEU A 37 -7.97 27.61 13.55
N GLU A 38 -9.12 27.95 14.10
CA GLU A 38 -9.25 28.32 15.50
C GLU A 38 -9.17 27.12 16.43
N GLU A 39 -8.72 27.35 17.66
CA GLU A 39 -8.64 26.31 18.66
C GLU A 39 -10.02 26.05 19.27
N VAL A 40 -10.59 24.91 18.93
CA VAL A 40 -11.91 24.47 19.43
C VAL A 40 -11.72 23.30 20.39
N PHE A 41 -11.86 23.56 21.69
CA PHE A 41 -11.78 22.56 22.77
C PHE A 41 -13.09 21.77 22.92
N THR A 42 -13.51 21.09 21.85
CA THR A 42 -14.64 20.16 21.91
C THR A 42 -14.18 18.74 21.61
N GLU A 43 -14.79 17.75 22.25
CA GLU A 43 -14.51 16.35 21.91
C GLU A 43 -14.88 16.05 20.44
N PRO A 44 -14.00 15.34 19.72
CA PRO A 44 -14.28 14.91 18.36
C PRO A 44 -15.35 13.82 18.36
N GLU A 45 -16.18 13.85 17.33
CA GLU A 45 -17.11 12.77 17.01
C GLU A 45 -16.39 11.62 16.29
N VAL A 46 -15.41 11.98 15.46
CA VAL A 46 -14.58 11.02 14.74
C VAL A 46 -13.10 11.32 14.97
N LEU A 47 -12.33 10.28 15.28
CA LEU A 47 -10.87 10.33 15.39
C LEU A 47 -10.24 9.55 14.25
N ILE A 48 -9.29 10.18 13.56
CA ILE A 48 -8.48 9.58 12.50
C ILE A 48 -7.00 9.63 12.92
N THR A 49 -6.34 8.48 12.92
CA THR A 49 -4.90 8.34 13.17
C THR A 49 -4.30 7.41 12.12
N ASP A 50 -3.03 7.57 11.76
CA ASP A 50 -2.31 6.56 10.97
C ASP A 50 -2.05 5.30 11.80
N SER A 51 -1.95 4.17 11.11
CA SER A 51 -1.53 2.90 11.69
C SER A 51 -0.03 2.90 11.98
N GLU A 52 0.41 1.97 12.84
CA GLU A 52 1.83 1.79 13.16
C GLU A 52 2.70 1.48 11.92
N ASP A 53 2.15 0.71 10.96
CA ASP A 53 2.82 0.41 9.70
C ASP A 53 2.68 1.52 8.65
N ARG A 54 1.97 2.61 8.97
CA ARG A 54 1.77 3.81 8.12
C ARG A 54 1.11 3.56 6.78
N HIS A 55 0.62 2.34 6.51
CA HIS A 55 -0.08 2.00 5.27
C HIS A 55 -1.60 2.08 5.38
N PHE A 56 -2.09 2.30 6.60
CA PHE A 56 -3.50 2.49 6.90
C PHE A 56 -3.74 3.75 7.73
N ILE A 57 -5.00 4.17 7.77
CA ILE A 57 -5.54 4.99 8.85
C ILE A 57 -6.58 4.18 9.63
N ASP A 58 -6.63 4.42 10.93
CA ASP A 58 -7.63 3.91 11.84
C ASP A 58 -8.63 5.04 12.16
N ILE A 59 -9.90 4.80 11.87
CA ILE A 59 -11.01 5.74 12.02
C ILE A 59 -11.96 5.20 13.08
N ARG A 60 -12.24 5.99 14.12
CA ARG A 60 -13.11 5.61 15.23
C ARG A 60 -14.23 6.64 15.42
N GLY A 61 -15.46 6.16 15.62
CA GLY A 61 -16.65 7.00 15.78
C GLY A 61 -17.93 6.16 15.84
N SER A 62 -19.09 6.81 15.79
CA SER A 62 -20.37 6.08 15.65
C SER A 62 -20.49 5.50 14.23
N ARG A 63 -21.29 4.44 14.08
CA ARG A 63 -21.48 3.77 12.78
C ARG A 63 -21.94 4.74 11.67
N GLU A 64 -22.97 5.54 11.96
CA GLU A 64 -23.53 6.51 11.02
C GLU A 64 -22.48 7.54 10.56
N GLN A 65 -21.67 8.04 11.49
CA GLN A 65 -20.58 8.98 11.19
C GLN A 65 -19.51 8.35 10.32
N LEU A 66 -19.17 7.08 10.58
CA LEU A 66 -18.16 6.37 9.79
C LEU A 66 -18.68 6.05 8.40
N GLU A 67 -19.94 5.62 8.25
CA GLU A 67 -20.54 5.34 6.94
C GLU A 67 -20.47 6.57 6.02
N ARG A 68 -20.85 7.74 6.52
CA ARG A 68 -20.73 9.02 5.79
C ARG A 68 -19.29 9.35 5.41
N LEU A 69 -18.33 9.16 6.31
CA LEU A 69 -16.92 9.44 6.03
C LEU A 69 -16.34 8.44 5.02
N ILE A 70 -16.69 7.16 5.12
CA ILE A 70 -16.23 6.13 4.18
C ILE A 70 -16.77 6.37 2.78
N GLU A 71 -18.00 6.86 2.62
CA GLU A 71 -18.54 7.25 1.32
C GLU A 71 -17.69 8.33 0.64
N VAL A 72 -17.33 9.39 1.39
CA VAL A 72 -16.41 10.44 0.93
C VAL A 72 -15.06 9.85 0.51
N LEU A 73 -14.47 9.00 1.36
CA LEU A 73 -13.16 8.41 1.06
C LEU A 73 -13.22 7.49 -0.18
N LYS A 74 -14.28 6.70 -0.35
CA LYS A 74 -14.48 5.82 -1.53
C LYS A 74 -14.63 6.61 -2.82
N ASN A 75 -15.29 7.77 -2.78
CA ASN A 75 -15.47 8.61 -3.95
C ASN A 75 -14.16 9.26 -4.42
N VAL A 76 -13.21 9.45 -3.51
CA VAL A 76 -11.94 10.13 -3.78
C VAL A 76 -10.81 9.16 -4.07
N PHE A 77 -10.78 8.02 -3.36
CA PHE A 77 -9.67 7.07 -3.37
C PHE A 77 -10.14 5.74 -3.99
N GLU A 78 -9.99 5.62 -5.31
CA GLU A 78 -10.50 4.47 -6.07
C GLU A 78 -9.85 3.14 -5.66
N ASP A 79 -8.57 3.16 -5.29
CA ASP A 79 -7.79 1.99 -4.87
C ASP A 79 -7.84 1.73 -3.35
N ALA A 80 -8.57 2.50 -2.55
CA ALA A 80 -8.57 2.35 -1.09
C ALA A 80 -9.14 1.00 -0.63
N ILE A 81 -8.54 0.44 0.43
CA ILE A 81 -8.97 -0.81 1.07
C ILE A 81 -9.75 -0.50 2.34
N ILE A 82 -11.02 -0.89 2.43
CA ILE A 82 -11.91 -0.54 3.54
C ILE A 82 -12.22 -1.76 4.42
N VAL A 83 -11.66 -1.79 5.63
CA VAL A 83 -11.81 -2.90 6.57
C VAL A 83 -12.61 -2.47 7.78
N TRP A 84 -13.87 -2.92 7.84
CA TRP A 84 -14.73 -2.70 9.01
C TRP A 84 -14.36 -3.65 10.15
N ARG A 85 -14.23 -3.10 11.36
CA ARG A 85 -13.99 -3.84 12.60
C ARG A 85 -15.03 -3.43 13.64
N LYS A 86 -15.65 -4.42 14.27
CA LYS A 86 -16.60 -4.19 15.36
C LYS A 86 -15.83 -4.11 16.67
N LEU A 87 -15.93 -2.98 17.38
CA LEU A 87 -15.36 -2.81 18.72
C LEU A 87 -16.40 -3.17 19.80
N ASP A 88 -17.61 -2.59 19.72
CA ASP A 88 -18.75 -2.90 20.61
C ASP A 88 -20.10 -2.49 19.95
N GLN A 89 -21.18 -2.32 20.73
CA GLN A 89 -22.50 -1.92 20.20
C GLN A 89 -22.60 -0.42 19.87
N ALA A 90 -21.75 0.43 20.46
CA ALA A 90 -21.86 1.89 20.36
C ALA A 90 -20.82 2.53 19.43
N PHE A 91 -19.63 1.92 19.32
CA PHE A 91 -18.52 2.43 18.53
C PHE A 91 -18.07 1.44 17.46
N SER A 92 -17.84 1.99 16.26
CA SER A 92 -17.27 1.27 15.13
C SER A 92 -15.83 1.71 14.90
N HIS A 93 -15.04 0.79 14.34
CA HIS A 93 -13.69 1.05 13.90
C HIS A 93 -13.59 0.67 12.43
N VAL A 94 -13.13 1.59 11.60
CA VAL A 94 -12.80 1.30 10.21
C VAL A 94 -11.32 1.55 10.01
N ARG A 95 -10.69 0.62 9.31
CA ARG A 95 -9.33 0.77 8.85
C ARG A 95 -9.35 1.01 7.34
N VAL A 96 -8.71 2.08 6.89
CA VAL A 96 -8.62 2.44 5.46
C VAL A 96 -7.18 2.33 5.02
N GLY A 97 -6.90 1.41 4.09
CA GLY A 97 -5.58 1.20 3.51
C GLY A 97 -5.40 2.11 2.31
N PHE A 98 -4.22 2.72 2.21
CA PHE A 98 -3.86 3.56 1.08
C PHE A 98 -2.79 2.87 0.25
N PRO A 99 -3.12 2.33 -0.94
CA PRO A 99 -2.14 1.87 -1.91
C PRO A 99 -1.50 3.07 -2.63
N VAL A 100 -0.80 2.83 -3.74
CA VAL A 100 0.07 3.86 -4.33
C VAL A 100 -0.74 5.04 -4.89
N ASP A 101 -1.86 4.80 -5.57
CA ASP A 101 -2.60 5.86 -6.23
C ASP A 101 -3.39 6.70 -5.23
N SER A 102 -3.92 6.08 -4.18
CA SER A 102 -4.44 6.77 -3.00
C SER A 102 -3.41 7.73 -2.40
N LYS A 103 -2.15 7.29 -2.24
CA LYS A 103 -1.08 8.13 -1.68
C LYS A 103 -0.76 9.32 -2.58
N LYS A 104 -0.71 9.13 -3.90
CA LYS A 104 -0.54 10.24 -4.86
C LYS A 104 -1.72 11.21 -4.76
N LYS A 105 -2.95 10.70 -4.64
CA LYS A 105 -4.12 11.55 -4.48
C LYS A 105 -4.07 12.36 -3.19
N LEU A 106 -3.58 11.77 -2.10
CA LEU A 106 -3.31 12.47 -0.84
C LEU A 106 -2.23 13.55 -1.01
N ASP A 107 -1.17 13.29 -1.81
CA ASP A 107 -0.17 14.30 -2.15
C ASP A 107 -0.82 15.51 -2.86
N GLU A 108 -1.74 15.27 -3.82
CA GLU A 108 -2.48 16.35 -4.50
C GLU A 108 -3.28 17.23 -3.54
N PHE A 109 -3.99 16.63 -2.57
CA PHE A 109 -4.73 17.42 -1.56
C PHE A 109 -3.79 18.21 -0.66
N ARG A 110 -2.64 17.62 -0.27
CA ARG A 110 -1.65 18.31 0.56
C ARG A 110 -1.02 19.50 -0.19
N ALA A 111 -0.74 19.34 -1.48
CA ALA A 111 -0.13 20.37 -2.32
C ALA A 111 -0.98 21.64 -2.46
N ARG A 112 -2.31 21.54 -2.26
CA ARG A 112 -3.21 22.71 -2.21
C ARG A 112 -3.03 23.58 -0.98
N VAL A 113 -2.27 23.11 0.01
CA VAL A 113 -2.13 23.76 1.33
C VAL A 113 -0.70 24.18 1.59
N THR A 114 0.26 23.31 1.28
CA THR A 114 1.68 23.58 1.50
C THR A 114 2.53 22.85 0.47
N TYR A 115 3.75 23.32 0.26
CA TYR A 115 4.70 22.65 -0.62
C TYR A 115 4.82 21.17 -0.25
N THR A 116 4.71 20.31 -1.26
CA THR A 116 4.67 18.86 -1.12
C THR A 116 5.64 18.27 -2.12
N VAL A 117 6.67 17.59 -1.63
CA VAL A 117 7.58 16.85 -2.52
C VAL A 117 6.84 15.74 -3.27
N PRO A 118 7.26 15.37 -4.49
CA PRO A 118 6.69 14.23 -5.21
C PRO A 118 6.80 12.96 -4.36
N TRP A 119 5.80 12.09 -4.41
CA TRP A 119 5.79 10.83 -3.63
C TRP A 119 5.84 11.02 -2.11
N HIS A 120 5.36 12.16 -1.60
CA HIS A 120 5.41 12.49 -0.17
C HIS A 120 4.86 11.36 0.71
N HIS A 121 3.60 10.97 0.51
CA HIS A 121 2.99 9.92 1.35
C HIS A 121 3.58 8.54 1.07
N TYR A 122 4.00 8.27 -0.18
CA TYR A 122 4.70 7.03 -0.52
C TYR A 122 5.97 6.86 0.31
N CYS A 123 6.78 7.93 0.44
CA CYS A 123 7.99 7.95 1.27
C CYS A 123 7.68 7.96 2.76
N ARG A 124 6.70 8.74 3.23
CA ARG A 124 6.29 8.76 4.65
C ARG A 124 5.89 7.36 5.16
N ALA A 125 5.19 6.59 4.34
CA ALA A 125 4.78 5.23 4.65
C ALA A 125 5.96 4.23 4.66
N GLY A 126 7.04 4.53 3.94
CA GLY A 126 8.24 3.69 3.84
C GLY A 126 9.18 3.70 5.05
N GLY A 127 8.71 4.15 6.21
CA GLY A 127 9.44 4.15 7.46
C GLY A 127 10.11 5.48 7.82
N GLU A 128 10.81 5.48 8.95
CA GLU A 128 11.27 6.72 9.60
C GLU A 128 12.35 7.45 8.83
N VAL A 129 13.29 6.72 8.22
CA VAL A 129 14.37 7.30 7.42
C VAL A 129 13.81 8.10 6.24
N LEU A 130 12.84 7.53 5.53
CA LEU A 130 12.21 8.20 4.39
C LEU A 130 11.29 9.33 4.83
N SER A 131 10.62 9.20 5.98
CA SER A 131 9.85 10.28 6.59
C SER A 131 10.73 11.50 6.92
N ASN A 132 11.92 11.27 7.48
CA ASN A 132 12.88 12.34 7.76
C ASN A 132 13.44 12.98 6.49
N MET A 133 13.70 12.17 5.45
CA MET A 133 14.10 12.67 4.13
C MET A 133 13.06 13.62 3.53
N VAL A 134 11.77 13.28 3.62
CA VAL A 134 10.65 14.15 3.20
C VAL A 134 10.65 15.45 4.00
N SER A 135 10.71 15.38 5.33
CA SER A 135 10.72 16.58 6.17
C SER A 135 11.89 17.51 5.85
N PHE A 136 13.07 16.95 5.66
CA PHE A 136 14.28 17.72 5.33
C PHE A 136 14.16 18.40 3.97
N ALA A 137 13.69 17.67 2.95
CA ALA A 137 13.49 18.22 1.61
C ALA A 137 12.47 19.37 1.60
N GLU A 138 11.35 19.22 2.30
CA GLU A 138 10.33 20.28 2.42
C GLU A 138 10.85 21.50 3.18
N ASP A 139 11.58 21.31 4.29
CA ASP A 139 12.16 22.39 5.09
C ASP A 139 13.17 23.25 4.31
N LEU A 140 13.97 22.64 3.43
CA LEU A 140 14.89 23.37 2.56
C LEU A 140 14.16 24.30 1.58
N VAL A 141 13.02 23.86 1.06
CA VAL A 141 12.20 24.67 0.14
C VAL A 141 11.46 25.76 0.91
N GLU A 142 10.87 25.44 2.06
CA GLU A 142 10.18 26.41 2.92
C GLU A 142 11.12 27.53 3.41
N LYS A 143 12.40 27.22 3.63
CA LYS A 143 13.44 28.21 3.98
C LYS A 143 14.01 28.98 2.78
N GLY A 144 13.56 28.68 1.56
CA GLY A 144 14.06 29.33 0.33
C GLY A 144 15.51 28.96 -0.02
N ILE A 145 16.05 27.87 0.53
CA ILE A 145 17.41 27.40 0.25
C ILE A 145 17.47 26.71 -1.12
N VAL A 146 16.41 25.96 -1.47
CA VAL A 146 16.29 25.25 -2.75
C VAL A 146 14.97 25.62 -3.42
N PRO A 147 14.95 25.96 -4.72
CA PRO A 147 13.72 26.19 -5.46
C PRO A 147 12.84 24.93 -5.54
N PRO A 148 11.50 25.05 -5.52
CA PRO A 148 10.58 23.92 -5.62
C PRO A 148 10.83 23.01 -6.83
N GLU A 149 11.09 23.58 -8.00
CA GLU A 149 11.28 22.83 -9.25
C GLU A 149 12.54 21.96 -9.21
N GLU A 150 13.62 22.50 -8.64
CA GLU A 150 14.88 21.77 -8.46
C GLU A 150 14.72 20.64 -7.44
N MET A 151 14.08 20.94 -6.31
CA MET A 151 13.80 19.93 -5.28
C MET A 151 12.92 18.81 -5.83
N ASN A 152 11.86 19.12 -6.58
CA ASN A 152 11.00 18.12 -7.20
C ASN A 152 11.78 17.15 -8.09
N ARG A 153 12.67 17.68 -8.95
CA ARG A 153 13.52 16.86 -9.83
C ARG A 153 14.45 15.96 -9.02
N MET A 154 15.14 16.52 -8.02
CA MET A 154 16.06 15.75 -7.16
C MET A 154 15.31 14.66 -6.39
N PHE A 155 14.12 14.97 -5.88
CA PHE A 155 13.34 14.03 -5.08
C PHE A 155 12.80 12.87 -5.91
N GLU A 156 12.34 13.12 -7.15
CA GLU A 156 11.99 12.06 -8.12
C GLU A 156 13.16 11.10 -8.37
N GLU A 157 14.38 11.63 -8.53
CA GLU A 157 15.58 10.80 -8.67
C GLU A 157 15.87 9.98 -7.40
N GLN A 158 15.68 10.55 -6.21
CA GLN A 158 15.84 9.82 -4.94
C GLN A 158 14.82 8.70 -4.79
N VAL A 159 13.56 8.92 -5.19
CA VAL A 159 12.51 7.89 -5.14
C VAL A 159 12.86 6.71 -6.06
N LYS A 160 13.43 6.97 -7.25
CA LYS A 160 13.92 5.91 -8.14
C LYS A 160 15.01 5.05 -7.48
N GLN A 161 15.85 5.66 -6.65
CA GLN A 161 16.92 4.96 -5.92
C GLN A 161 16.43 4.11 -4.74
N LEU A 162 15.14 4.17 -4.38
CA LEU A 162 14.56 3.33 -3.33
C LEU A 162 14.49 1.84 -3.69
N THR A 163 14.71 1.48 -4.96
CA THR A 163 14.81 0.07 -5.37
C THR A 163 15.88 -0.65 -4.53
N PRO A 164 15.54 -1.81 -3.94
CA PRO A 164 16.48 -2.60 -3.14
C PRO A 164 17.83 -2.84 -3.81
N ARG A 165 18.92 -2.70 -3.03
CA ARG A 165 20.28 -2.87 -3.53
C ARG A 165 20.60 -4.33 -3.85
N LEU A 166 21.43 -4.55 -4.88
CA LEU A 166 21.91 -5.89 -5.19
C LEU A 166 22.63 -6.48 -3.97
N GLY A 167 22.29 -7.72 -3.62
CA GLY A 167 22.85 -8.43 -2.48
C GLY A 167 22.22 -8.10 -1.13
N SER A 168 21.36 -7.08 -1.03
CA SER A 168 20.68 -6.74 0.22
C SER A 168 19.63 -7.80 0.59
N LYS A 169 19.31 -7.85 1.89
CA LYS A 169 18.19 -8.63 2.40
C LYS A 169 16.93 -7.77 2.37
N VAL A 170 15.86 -8.30 1.81
CA VAL A 170 14.56 -7.63 1.72
C VAL A 170 13.44 -8.50 2.26
N LYS A 171 12.46 -7.84 2.88
CA LYS A 171 11.20 -8.44 3.30
C LYS A 171 10.17 -8.28 2.18
N ILE A 172 9.28 -9.26 2.03
CA ILE A 172 8.09 -9.11 1.18
C ILE A 172 6.91 -8.94 2.11
N VAL A 173 6.33 -7.74 2.13
CA VAL A 173 5.19 -7.38 2.96
C VAL A 173 3.93 -7.54 2.13
N HIS A 174 3.18 -8.58 2.46
CA HIS A 174 1.95 -8.98 1.82
C HIS A 174 0.78 -8.58 2.72
N VAL A 175 0.00 -7.58 2.31
CA VAL A 175 -1.15 -7.10 3.08
C VAL A 175 -2.42 -7.70 2.51
N LYS A 176 -3.14 -8.48 3.31
CA LYS A 176 -4.42 -9.08 2.96
C LYS A 176 -5.56 -8.06 2.99
N LEU A 177 -6.68 -8.37 2.33
CA LEU A 177 -7.86 -7.51 2.26
C LEU A 177 -8.57 -7.35 3.62
N ASP A 178 -8.35 -8.26 4.58
CA ASP A 178 -8.79 -8.11 5.97
C ASP A 178 -7.87 -7.22 6.84
N GLY A 179 -6.84 -6.63 6.22
CA GLY A 179 -5.86 -5.76 6.85
C GLY A 179 -4.79 -6.49 7.65
N ARG A 180 -4.69 -7.83 7.59
CA ARG A 180 -3.55 -8.56 8.15
C ARG A 180 -2.31 -8.35 7.30
N ARG A 181 -1.21 -8.07 7.99
CA ARG A 181 0.11 -7.90 7.40
C ARG A 181 0.93 -9.18 7.57
N ILE A 182 1.27 -9.82 6.46
CA ILE A 182 2.08 -11.04 6.43
C ILE A 182 3.45 -10.68 5.87
N VAL A 183 4.50 -10.94 6.63
CA VAL A 183 5.87 -10.80 6.13
C VAL A 183 6.31 -12.15 5.59
N LEU A 184 6.41 -12.29 4.27
CA LEU A 184 7.01 -13.47 3.69
C LEU A 184 8.51 -13.49 4.03
N GLY A 185 9.08 -14.68 4.20
CA GLY A 185 10.46 -14.86 4.66
C GLY A 185 11.48 -13.97 3.93
N ILE A 186 12.53 -13.56 4.65
CA ILE A 186 13.56 -12.65 4.16
C ILE A 186 14.28 -13.26 2.94
N GLY A 187 14.38 -12.50 1.86
CA GLY A 187 15.08 -12.91 0.64
C GLY A 187 16.27 -12.02 0.32
N LYS A 188 17.17 -12.52 -0.53
CA LYS A 188 18.34 -11.77 -1.02
C LYS A 188 18.07 -11.27 -2.42
N VAL A 189 18.31 -9.99 -2.69
CA VAL A 189 18.25 -9.44 -4.05
C VAL A 189 19.41 -10.00 -4.86
N VAL A 190 19.12 -10.77 -5.90
CA VAL A 190 20.13 -11.43 -6.77
C VAL A 190 20.26 -10.79 -8.14
N TRP A 191 19.29 -9.97 -8.53
CA TRP A 191 19.33 -9.15 -9.74
C TRP A 191 18.45 -7.92 -9.54
N ARG A 192 18.80 -6.81 -10.18
CA ARG A 192 17.99 -5.59 -10.22
C ARG A 192 18.21 -4.78 -11.48
N SER A 193 17.21 -3.99 -11.86
CA SER A 193 17.32 -2.82 -12.73
C SER A 193 16.91 -1.57 -11.94
N ASP A 194 16.47 -0.51 -12.62
CA ASP A 194 15.95 0.70 -11.98
C ASP A 194 14.64 0.44 -11.24
N ASP A 195 13.73 -0.32 -11.83
CA ASP A 195 12.38 -0.57 -11.30
C ASP A 195 12.04 -2.04 -11.08
N GLU A 196 12.97 -2.96 -11.34
CA GLU A 196 12.73 -4.40 -11.20
C GLU A 196 13.76 -5.06 -10.29
N ILE A 197 13.35 -6.11 -9.60
CA ILE A 197 14.21 -6.94 -8.77
C ILE A 197 13.88 -8.42 -8.91
N LYS A 198 14.89 -9.27 -8.72
CA LYS A 198 14.72 -10.69 -8.41
C LYS A 198 15.21 -10.97 -7.01
N ILE A 199 14.35 -11.57 -6.20
CA ILE A 199 14.59 -11.93 -4.81
C ILE A 199 14.70 -13.45 -4.73
N LEU A 200 15.81 -13.94 -4.19
CA LEU A 200 16.06 -15.35 -3.93
C LEU A 200 15.74 -15.67 -2.46
N ARG A 201 14.89 -16.67 -2.24
CA ARG A 201 14.58 -17.21 -0.90
C ARG A 201 14.83 -18.71 -0.86
N ARG A 202 15.41 -19.19 0.25
CA ARG A 202 15.48 -20.61 0.58
C ARG A 202 14.29 -20.99 1.44
N ILE A 203 13.67 -22.12 1.10
CA ILE A 203 12.50 -22.63 1.80
C ILE A 203 12.98 -23.52 2.94
N MET A 204 12.56 -23.14 4.15
CA MET A 204 13.01 -23.77 5.40
C MET A 204 11.89 -24.59 6.08
N SER A 205 10.73 -24.73 5.45
CA SER A 205 9.60 -25.45 6.00
C SER A 205 9.07 -26.47 4.99
N GLN A 206 8.44 -27.53 5.49
CA GLN A 206 7.69 -28.49 4.68
C GLN A 206 6.22 -28.03 4.52
N GLY A 207 5.46 -28.69 3.65
CA GLY A 207 4.03 -28.46 3.47
C GLY A 207 3.62 -28.64 2.01
N VAL A 208 2.66 -27.83 1.58
CA VAL A 208 2.23 -27.71 0.18
C VAL A 208 2.39 -26.23 -0.22
N TYR A 209 2.73 -25.98 -1.48
CA TYR A 209 2.55 -24.63 -2.02
C TYR A 209 1.07 -24.44 -2.34
N ASP A 210 0.39 -23.69 -1.48
CA ASP A 210 -1.01 -23.34 -1.63
C ASP A 210 -1.26 -22.71 -3.02
N GLY A 211 -2.41 -23.03 -3.62
CA GLY A 211 -2.75 -22.68 -5.00
C GLY A 211 -2.10 -23.57 -6.08
N LEU A 212 -0.85 -24.04 -5.89
CA LEU A 212 -0.18 -24.96 -6.83
C LEU A 212 -0.46 -26.43 -6.55
N GLY A 213 -0.80 -26.79 -5.30
CA GLY A 213 -1.11 -28.17 -4.91
C GLY A 213 0.10 -29.13 -4.94
N ILE A 214 1.33 -28.60 -5.00
CA ILE A 214 2.57 -29.39 -5.09
C ILE A 214 3.33 -29.42 -3.75
N PRO A 215 4.07 -30.50 -3.44
CA PRO A 215 4.80 -30.62 -2.18
C PRO A 215 5.86 -29.51 -2.03
N LYS A 216 5.86 -28.87 -0.87
CA LYS A 216 6.88 -27.90 -0.43
C LYS A 216 7.90 -28.62 0.44
N GLN A 217 9.17 -28.51 0.08
CA GLN A 217 10.26 -29.23 0.74
C GLN A 217 11.33 -28.27 1.25
N ILE A 218 12.02 -28.67 2.33
CA ILE A 218 13.17 -27.95 2.84
C ILE A 218 14.28 -28.02 1.78
N GLY A 219 14.86 -26.87 1.46
CA GLY A 219 15.88 -26.76 0.41
C GLY A 219 15.34 -26.33 -0.94
N ASP A 220 14.01 -26.33 -1.14
CA ASP A 220 13.41 -25.67 -2.29
C ASP A 220 13.84 -24.20 -2.35
N THR A 221 13.87 -23.65 -3.55
CA THR A 221 14.23 -22.26 -3.81
C THR A 221 13.06 -21.52 -4.44
N ALA A 222 12.77 -20.32 -3.94
CA ALA A 222 11.80 -19.41 -4.53
C ALA A 222 12.53 -18.21 -5.14
N VAL A 223 12.34 -18.01 -6.44
CA VAL A 223 12.81 -16.83 -7.17
C VAL A 223 11.61 -15.94 -7.43
N THR A 224 11.53 -14.83 -6.71
CA THR A 224 10.44 -13.86 -6.83
C THR A 224 10.91 -12.69 -7.70
N TYR A 225 10.21 -12.45 -8.81
CA TYR A 225 10.34 -11.25 -9.63
C TYR A 225 9.26 -10.23 -9.23
N ALA A 226 9.67 -8.99 -9.03
CA ALA A 226 8.79 -7.87 -8.77
C ALA A 226 9.25 -6.66 -9.60
N ARG A 227 8.28 -5.88 -10.05
CA ARG A 227 8.49 -4.57 -10.69
C ARG A 227 7.71 -3.52 -9.90
N ARG A 228 8.32 -2.35 -9.67
CA ARG A 228 7.65 -1.24 -8.99
C ARG A 228 6.40 -0.82 -9.78
N LEU A 229 5.33 -0.52 -9.06
CA LEU A 229 4.02 -0.11 -9.59
C LEU A 229 3.29 -1.18 -10.43
N GLU A 230 3.86 -2.38 -10.55
CA GLU A 230 3.21 -3.49 -11.25
C GLU A 230 2.07 -4.06 -10.42
N TRP A 231 1.03 -4.54 -11.11
CA TRP A 231 -0.18 -5.14 -10.50
C TRP A 231 -0.05 -6.64 -10.23
N TRP A 232 1.16 -7.18 -10.38
CA TRP A 232 1.41 -8.58 -10.13
C TRP A 232 2.84 -8.82 -9.68
N MET A 233 3.03 -9.89 -8.89
CA MET A 233 4.33 -10.38 -8.47
C MET A 233 4.46 -11.85 -8.84
N LYS A 234 5.56 -12.23 -9.50
CA LYS A 234 5.80 -13.61 -9.95
C LYS A 234 6.76 -14.32 -9.01
N THR A 235 6.42 -15.52 -8.55
CA THR A 235 7.33 -16.41 -7.84
C THR A 235 7.46 -17.73 -8.59
N SER A 236 8.70 -18.11 -8.92
CA SER A 236 9.03 -19.40 -9.51
C SER A 236 9.67 -20.29 -8.44
N TYR A 237 9.12 -21.48 -8.24
CA TYR A 237 9.59 -22.44 -7.24
C TYR A 237 10.42 -23.53 -7.91
N TYR A 238 11.57 -23.83 -7.33
CA TYR A 238 12.51 -24.84 -7.82
C TYR A 238 12.80 -25.86 -6.71
N ASP A 239 12.99 -27.12 -7.09
CA ASP A 239 13.46 -28.15 -6.17
C ASP A 239 14.96 -27.99 -5.85
N PHE A 240 15.50 -28.86 -4.99
CA PHE A 240 16.92 -28.84 -4.62
C PHE A 240 17.88 -29.10 -5.80
N SER A 241 17.39 -29.75 -6.87
CA SER A 241 18.17 -30.04 -8.09
C SER A 241 18.09 -28.91 -9.12
N GLY A 242 17.26 -27.89 -8.88
CA GLY A 242 17.05 -26.76 -9.78
C GLY A 242 15.93 -26.96 -10.81
N ASN A 243 15.12 -28.02 -10.70
CA ASN A 243 13.99 -28.22 -11.61
C ASN A 243 12.82 -27.32 -11.20
N LEU A 244 12.16 -26.71 -12.19
CA LEU A 244 10.97 -25.89 -11.97
C LEU A 244 9.81 -26.75 -11.48
N LYS A 245 9.29 -26.43 -10.30
CA LYS A 245 8.11 -27.09 -9.69
C LYS A 245 6.81 -26.40 -10.10
N GLY A 246 6.85 -25.08 -10.23
CA GLY A 246 5.68 -24.27 -10.60
C GLY A 246 5.94 -22.77 -10.51
N VAL A 247 5.04 -22.02 -11.13
CA VAL A 247 5.05 -20.56 -11.17
C VAL A 247 3.74 -20.04 -10.59
N TYR A 248 3.85 -19.02 -9.75
CA TYR A 248 2.74 -18.39 -9.05
C TYR A 248 2.79 -16.89 -9.29
N TYR A 249 1.72 -16.32 -9.81
CA TYR A 249 1.53 -14.88 -9.95
C TYR A 249 0.50 -14.45 -8.92
N ASN A 250 0.92 -13.55 -8.04
CA ASN A 250 0.01 -12.87 -7.14
C ASN A 250 -0.51 -11.60 -7.82
N ILE A 251 -1.82 -11.47 -8.00
CA ILE A 251 -2.43 -10.23 -8.50
C ILE A 251 -2.64 -9.30 -7.31
N ASN A 252 -2.14 -8.08 -7.41
CA ASN A 252 -2.09 -7.13 -6.32
C ASN A 252 -2.27 -5.70 -6.82
N LEU A 253 -2.49 -4.78 -5.87
CA LEU A 253 -2.37 -3.36 -6.15
C LEU A 253 -0.90 -2.95 -6.31
N PRO A 254 -0.61 -1.86 -7.05
CA PRO A 254 0.73 -1.45 -7.44
C PRO A 254 1.81 -1.64 -6.36
N ILE A 255 2.85 -2.41 -6.67
CA ILE A 255 3.91 -2.76 -5.71
C ILE A 255 4.77 -1.52 -5.38
N ALA A 256 4.89 -1.24 -4.08
CA ALA A 256 5.80 -0.24 -3.54
C ALA A 256 7.16 -0.87 -3.18
N PHE A 257 8.24 -0.26 -3.66
CA PHE A 257 9.61 -0.58 -3.28
C PHE A 257 10.13 0.39 -2.22
N TYR A 258 10.72 -0.19 -1.18
CA TYR A 258 11.48 0.49 -0.14
C TYR A 258 12.85 -0.19 -0.01
N PRO A 259 13.86 0.48 0.60
CA PRO A 259 15.23 -0.05 0.64
C PRO A 259 15.37 -1.45 1.27
N ASP A 260 14.55 -1.77 2.26
CA ASP A 260 14.59 -3.03 3.04
C ASP A 260 13.35 -3.92 2.85
N GLN A 261 12.36 -3.50 2.07
CA GLN A 261 11.13 -4.25 1.86
C GLN A 261 10.44 -3.91 0.53
N ILE A 262 9.66 -4.86 0.01
CA ILE A 262 8.59 -4.56 -0.94
C ILE A 262 7.25 -4.67 -0.24
N HIS A 263 6.30 -3.82 -0.61
CA HIS A 263 4.98 -3.74 0.01
C HIS A 263 3.90 -3.69 -1.06
N TYR A 264 2.86 -4.49 -0.90
CA TYR A 264 1.66 -4.44 -1.75
C TYR A 264 0.42 -4.90 -0.99
N PHE A 265 -0.74 -4.55 -1.52
CA PHE A 265 -2.03 -5.07 -1.08
C PHE A 265 -2.42 -6.21 -2.02
N ASP A 266 -2.52 -7.40 -1.46
CA ASP A 266 -2.96 -8.60 -2.16
C ASP A 266 -4.44 -8.52 -2.49
N LEU A 267 -4.82 -8.86 -3.72
CA LEU A 267 -6.22 -8.88 -4.15
C LEU A 267 -6.85 -10.26 -4.00
N GLU A 268 -6.13 -11.24 -3.44
CA GLU A 268 -6.61 -12.62 -3.23
C GLU A 268 -7.01 -13.31 -4.55
N LEU A 269 -6.47 -12.82 -5.67
CA LEU A 269 -6.61 -13.38 -7.00
C LEU A 269 -5.22 -13.80 -7.47
N ASP A 270 -5.08 -15.05 -7.91
CA ASP A 270 -3.78 -15.57 -8.34
C ASP A 270 -3.86 -16.26 -9.69
N VAL A 271 -2.73 -16.27 -10.40
CA VAL A 271 -2.54 -17.10 -11.59
C VAL A 271 -1.43 -18.12 -11.33
N VAL A 272 -1.77 -19.40 -11.44
CA VAL A 272 -0.83 -20.50 -11.19
C VAL A 272 -0.53 -21.26 -12.47
N ALA A 273 0.73 -21.64 -12.65
CA ALA A 273 1.18 -22.42 -13.81
C ALA A 273 2.10 -23.55 -13.34
N LEU A 274 1.65 -24.78 -13.56
CA LEU A 274 2.48 -25.99 -13.39
C LEU A 274 3.27 -26.27 -14.67
N PRO A 275 4.44 -26.93 -14.56
CA PRO A 275 5.18 -27.39 -15.73
C PRO A 275 4.26 -28.20 -16.66
N ASN A 276 4.32 -27.91 -17.96
CA ASN A 276 3.53 -28.58 -19.00
C ASN A 276 2.00 -28.48 -18.84
N SER A 277 1.50 -27.53 -18.04
CA SER A 277 0.07 -27.27 -17.85
C SER A 277 -0.31 -25.87 -18.31
N GLU A 278 -1.58 -25.69 -18.65
CA GLU A 278 -2.11 -24.35 -18.87
C GLU A 278 -2.21 -23.59 -17.54
N PRO A 279 -1.79 -22.29 -17.50
CA PRO A 279 -2.01 -21.44 -16.36
C PRO A 279 -3.50 -21.29 -16.07
N LYS A 280 -3.84 -21.17 -14.79
CA LYS A 280 -5.22 -21.04 -14.32
C LYS A 280 -5.34 -19.87 -13.36
N ILE A 281 -6.43 -19.14 -13.46
CA ILE A 281 -6.86 -18.20 -12.43
C ILE A 281 -7.45 -19.02 -11.28
N ILE A 282 -7.07 -18.71 -10.05
CA ILE A 282 -7.62 -19.29 -8.82
C ILE A 282 -8.09 -18.19 -7.87
N GLU A 283 -8.97 -18.56 -6.94
CA GLU A 283 -9.40 -17.71 -5.82
C GLU A 283 -10.21 -16.45 -6.19
N LEU A 284 -10.71 -16.34 -7.42
CA LEU A 284 -11.57 -15.22 -7.87
C LEU A 284 -12.75 -14.94 -6.93
N GLU A 285 -13.35 -15.97 -6.35
CA GLU A 285 -14.47 -15.83 -5.40
C GLU A 285 -14.11 -15.01 -4.14
N LEU A 286 -12.83 -14.97 -3.74
CA LEU A 286 -12.38 -14.17 -2.59
C LEU A 286 -12.42 -12.68 -2.91
N LEU A 287 -11.93 -12.30 -4.09
CA LEU A 287 -12.00 -10.92 -4.58
C LEU A 287 -13.46 -10.48 -4.80
N GLU A 288 -14.31 -11.35 -5.35
CA GLU A 288 -15.76 -11.08 -5.49
C GLU A 288 -16.42 -10.81 -4.13
N LYS A 289 -16.12 -11.63 -3.12
CA LYS A 289 -16.60 -11.40 -1.75
C LYS A 289 -16.11 -10.07 -1.18
N ALA A 290 -14.86 -9.69 -1.45
CA ALA A 290 -14.31 -8.43 -0.99
C ALA A 290 -15.01 -7.22 -1.64
N VAL A 291 -15.33 -7.29 -2.93
CA VAL A 291 -16.13 -6.26 -3.63
C VAL A 291 -17.55 -6.20 -3.09
N ASN A 292 -18.23 -7.35 -2.91
CA ASN A 292 -19.59 -7.42 -2.37
C ASN A 292 -19.69 -6.85 -0.94
N ASN A 293 -18.64 -7.03 -0.14
CA ASN A 293 -18.55 -6.47 1.20
C ASN A 293 -18.07 -5.00 1.22
N GLY A 294 -17.82 -4.41 0.05
CA GLY A 294 -17.38 -3.04 -0.10
C GLY A 294 -15.98 -2.76 0.46
N ILE A 295 -15.12 -3.79 0.55
CA ILE A 295 -13.72 -3.68 0.98
C ILE A 295 -12.88 -3.06 -0.13
N VAL A 296 -13.16 -3.43 -1.37
CA VAL A 296 -12.50 -2.93 -2.58
C VAL A 296 -13.54 -2.44 -3.58
N ASN A 297 -13.16 -1.46 -4.40
CA ASN A 297 -14.00 -0.94 -5.48
C ASN A 297 -14.11 -1.98 -6.61
N GLY A 298 -15.29 -2.12 -7.23
CA GLY A 298 -15.50 -3.02 -8.38
C GLY A 298 -14.58 -2.74 -9.57
N LYS A 299 -14.18 -1.48 -9.79
CA LYS A 299 -13.18 -1.13 -10.83
C LYS A 299 -11.84 -1.84 -10.64
N ILE A 300 -11.43 -2.08 -9.39
CA ILE A 300 -10.19 -2.80 -9.06
C ILE A 300 -10.30 -4.26 -9.51
N MET A 301 -11.46 -4.89 -9.30
CA MET A 301 -11.70 -6.26 -9.72
C MET A 301 -11.66 -6.40 -11.24
N GLU A 302 -12.29 -5.47 -11.97
CA GLU A 302 -12.23 -5.45 -13.44
C GLU A 302 -10.78 -5.36 -13.93
N GLU A 303 -9.96 -4.48 -13.34
CA GLU A 303 -8.56 -4.35 -13.72
C GLU A 303 -7.74 -5.59 -13.33
N ALA A 304 -7.96 -6.14 -12.13
CA ALA A 304 -7.28 -7.35 -11.66
C ALA A 304 -7.55 -8.55 -12.58
N ILE A 305 -8.79 -8.72 -13.05
CA ILE A 305 -9.16 -9.77 -14.00
C ILE A 305 -8.45 -9.54 -15.34
N LYS A 306 -8.45 -8.32 -15.88
CA LYS A 306 -7.72 -8.01 -17.12
C LYS A 306 -6.22 -8.32 -17.00
N VAL A 307 -5.60 -7.99 -15.87
CA VAL A 307 -4.19 -8.30 -15.59
C VAL A 307 -3.98 -9.81 -15.55
N ALA A 308 -4.84 -10.55 -14.84
CA ALA A 308 -4.76 -12.01 -14.75
C ALA A 308 -4.92 -12.68 -16.13
N GLU A 309 -5.92 -12.28 -16.91
CA GLU A 309 -6.16 -12.77 -18.28
C GLU A 309 -4.97 -12.46 -19.20
N LYS A 310 -4.42 -11.24 -19.11
CA LYS A 310 -3.23 -10.86 -19.87
C LYS A 310 -2.05 -11.77 -19.55
N ILE A 311 -1.80 -12.08 -18.27
CA ILE A 311 -0.74 -13.00 -17.85
C ILE A 311 -0.94 -14.40 -18.45
N ILE A 312 -2.18 -14.88 -18.53
CA ILE A 312 -2.51 -16.16 -19.17
C ILE A 312 -2.23 -16.12 -20.66
N CYS A 313 -2.57 -15.02 -21.35
CA CYS A 313 -2.36 -14.87 -22.78
C CYS A 313 -0.87 -14.70 -23.15
N THR A 314 -0.09 -13.96 -22.36
CA THR A 314 1.30 -13.61 -22.67
C THR A 314 2.31 -14.60 -22.09
N LYS A 315 1.96 -15.90 -21.94
CA LYS A 315 2.72 -16.86 -21.10
C LYS A 315 4.26 -16.73 -21.19
N PRO A 316 4.98 -16.96 -20.08
CA PRO A 316 6.44 -17.14 -20.07
C PRO A 316 6.91 -18.43 -20.73
#